data_AF-A0A2M9YQI8-F1
#
_entry.id   AF-A0A2M9YQI8-F1
#
_cell.length_a   1.000
_cell.length_b   1.000
_cell.length_c   1.000
_cell.angle_alpha   90.00
_cell.angle_beta   90.00
_cell.angle_gamma   90.00
#
_symmetry.space_group_name_H-M   'P 1'
#
loop_
_entity.id
_entity.type
_entity.pdbx_description
1 polymer ?
#
loop_
_entity_poly.entity_id
_entity_poly.type
_entity_poly.pdbx_seq_one_letter_code
_entity_poly.pdbx_strand_id
1 'polypeptide(L)'
;MSALVQKVPTRLGEVLGQDGTVEFVDFLNHSFGNSQTNTIEIAKDRFGSILKEETNQIRLEMSSLRSDFSDLRADFADHRSEMKSEIAEIHKAIATQTKWVFGAIIGLIGAFAIIIKF
;
A
#
# COMPACT_ATOMS: atom_id res chain seq x y z
N MET A 1 -27.56 -32.79 -8.83
CA MET A 1 -27.30 -32.32 -7.45
C MET A 1 -27.70 -33.44 -6.54
N SER A 2 -26.73 -34.11 -5.91
CA SER A 2 -26.95 -35.35 -5.17
C SER A 2 -27.63 -35.06 -3.85
N ALA A 3 -28.79 -35.68 -3.61
CA ALA A 3 -29.50 -35.61 -2.34
C ALA A 3 -28.55 -35.99 -1.20
N LEU A 4 -28.49 -35.16 -0.16
CA LEU A 4 -27.88 -35.51 1.13
C LEU A 4 -28.78 -36.55 1.80
N VAL A 5 -28.78 -37.78 1.28
CA VAL A 5 -29.58 -38.88 1.84
C VAL A 5 -28.94 -39.29 3.16
N GLN A 6 -29.36 -38.63 4.23
CA GLN A 6 -29.08 -39.10 5.58
C GLN A 6 -30.02 -40.28 5.82
N LYS A 7 -29.48 -41.50 5.76
CA LYS A 7 -30.26 -42.72 6.00
C LYS A 7 -30.93 -42.62 7.36
N VAL A 8 -32.24 -42.82 7.39
CA VAL A 8 -33.00 -42.84 8.65
C VAL A 8 -32.46 -43.96 9.53
N PRO A 9 -32.14 -43.69 10.81
CA PRO A 9 -31.66 -44.72 11.73
C PRO A 9 -32.64 -45.90 11.78
N THR A 10 -32.14 -47.13 11.77
CA THR A 10 -32.95 -48.35 11.62
C THR A 10 -34.09 -48.45 12.62
N ARG A 11 -33.85 -48.04 13.88
CA ARG A 11 -34.87 -47.99 14.94
C ARG A 11 -36.00 -47.00 14.68
N LEU A 12 -35.67 -45.88 14.05
CA LEU A 12 -36.65 -44.84 13.71
C LEU A 12 -37.50 -45.30 12.51
N GLY A 13 -36.90 -46.00 11.54
CA GLY A 13 -37.61 -46.57 10.40
C GLY A 13 -38.59 -47.68 10.80
N GLU A 14 -38.22 -48.51 11.78
CA GLU A 14 -39.12 -49.54 12.34
C GLU A 14 -40.35 -48.92 13.03
N VAL A 15 -40.19 -47.78 13.72
CA VAL A 15 -41.28 -47.09 14.44
C VAL A 15 -42.16 -46.26 13.51
N LEU A 16 -41.58 -45.65 12.47
CA LEU A 16 -42.29 -44.80 11.51
C LEU A 16 -43.01 -45.61 10.40
N GLY A 17 -42.66 -46.89 10.24
CA GLY A 17 -43.14 -47.70 9.13
C GLY A 17 -42.55 -47.27 7.79
N GLN A 18 -42.90 -48.00 6.73
CA GLN A 18 -42.32 -47.81 5.40
C GLN A 18 -42.73 -46.46 4.77
N ASP A 19 -44.00 -46.08 4.89
CA ASP A 19 -44.53 -44.81 4.36
C ASP A 19 -44.04 -43.58 5.16
N GLY A 20 -44.06 -43.65 6.50
CA GLY A 20 -43.60 -42.54 7.35
C GLY A 20 -42.10 -42.28 7.25
N THR A 21 -41.30 -43.31 6.95
CA THR A 21 -39.87 -43.15 6.65
C THR A 21 -39.64 -42.35 5.38
N VAL A 22 -40.45 -42.58 4.34
CA VAL A 22 -40.35 -41.85 3.05
C VAL A 22 -40.71 -40.39 3.24
N GLU A 23 -41.81 -40.10 3.92
CA GLU A 23 -42.26 -38.73 4.20
C GLU A 23 -41.25 -37.96 5.08
N PHE A 24 -40.67 -38.64 6.08
CA PHE A 24 -39.62 -38.05 6.91
C PHE A 24 -38.35 -37.74 6.12
N VAL A 25 -37.91 -38.63 5.22
CA VAL A 25 -36.76 -38.39 4.34
C VAL A 25 -37.05 -37.20 3.41
N ASP A 26 -38.27 -37.09 2.89
CA ASP A 26 -38.66 -35.97 2.03
C ASP A 26 -38.67 -34.64 2.79
N PHE A 27 -39.18 -34.64 4.02
CA PHE A 27 -39.10 -33.50 4.94
C PHE A 27 -37.65 -33.09 5.25
N LEU A 28 -36.76 -34.06 5.53
CA LEU A 28 -35.34 -33.78 5.77
C LEU A 28 -34.68 -33.18 4.54
N ASN A 29 -34.89 -33.79 3.36
CA ASN A 29 -34.33 -33.29 2.11
C ASN A 29 -34.79 -31.85 1.82
N HIS A 30 -36.06 -31.54 2.06
CA HIS A 30 -36.61 -30.20 1.87
C HIS A 30 -36.05 -29.19 2.88
N SER A 31 -36.10 -29.52 4.18
CA SER A 31 -35.69 -28.62 5.26
C SER A 31 -34.19 -28.35 5.27
N PHE A 32 -33.37 -29.40 5.11
CA PHE A 32 -31.91 -29.26 5.03
C PHE A 32 -31.48 -28.65 3.70
N GLY A 33 -32.14 -28.98 2.59
CA GLY A 33 -31.86 -28.37 1.29
C GLY A 33 -32.13 -26.86 1.30
N ASN A 34 -33.22 -26.42 1.92
CA ASN A 34 -33.55 -25.01 2.07
C ASN A 34 -32.56 -24.29 3.02
N SER A 35 -32.26 -24.91 4.17
CA SER A 35 -31.31 -24.35 5.15
C SER A 35 -29.89 -24.24 4.60
N GLN A 36 -29.42 -25.26 3.86
CA GLN A 36 -28.10 -25.25 3.22
C GLN A 36 -28.03 -24.18 2.14
N THR A 37 -29.05 -24.07 1.29
CA THR A 37 -29.13 -23.02 0.26
C THR A 37 -29.08 -21.63 0.89
N ASN A 38 -29.88 -21.39 1.94
CA ASN A 38 -29.89 -20.12 2.66
C ASN A 38 -28.53 -19.82 3.32
N THR A 39 -27.88 -20.82 3.91
CA THR A 39 -26.55 -20.64 4.53
C THR A 39 -25.48 -20.31 3.49
N ILE A 40 -25.52 -20.96 2.33
CA ILE A 40 -24.60 -20.69 1.21
C ILE A 40 -24.83 -19.29 0.65
N GLU A 41 -26.09 -18.86 0.53
CA GLU A 41 -26.45 -17.52 0.06
C GLU A 41 -25.96 -16.43 1.02
N ILE A 42 -26.22 -16.58 2.33
CA ILE A 42 -25.73 -15.66 3.36
C ILE A 42 -24.19 -15.61 3.36
N ALA A 43 -23.51 -16.75 3.23
CA ALA A 43 -22.06 -16.80 3.16
C ALA A 43 -21.55 -16.05 1.92
N LYS A 44 -22.15 -16.29 0.74
CA LYS A 44 -21.79 -15.63 -0.51
C LYS A 44 -21.95 -14.11 -0.40
N ASP A 45 -23.06 -13.63 0.16
CA ASP A 45 -23.31 -12.21 0.31
C ASP A 45 -22.33 -11.56 1.29
N ARG A 46 -22.04 -12.21 2.41
CA ARG A 46 -21.02 -11.75 3.36
C ARG A 46 -19.64 -11.68 2.70
N PHE A 47 -19.21 -12.73 2.02
CA PHE A 47 -17.93 -12.71 1.31
C PHE A 47 -17.89 -11.63 0.22
N GLY A 48 -18.98 -11.45 -0.53
CA GLY A 48 -19.08 -10.37 -1.52
C GLY A 48 -18.94 -8.99 -0.88
N SER A 49 -19.59 -8.77 0.26
CA SER A 49 -19.49 -7.49 0.99
C SER A 49 -18.08 -7.22 1.53
N ILE A 50 -17.45 -8.22 2.15
CA ILE A 50 -16.07 -8.12 2.66
C ILE A 50 -15.10 -7.87 1.52
N LEU A 51 -15.17 -8.63 0.42
CA LEU A 51 -14.27 -8.45 -0.72
C LEU A 51 -14.42 -7.06 -1.34
N LYS A 52 -15.65 -6.52 -1.42
CA LYS A 52 -15.89 -5.18 -1.92
C LYS A 52 -15.29 -4.12 -1.00
N GLU A 53 -15.45 -4.27 0.32
CA GLU A 53 -14.89 -3.36 1.30
C GLU A 53 -13.36 -3.38 1.28
N GLU A 54 -12.75 -4.56 1.37
CA GLU A 54 -11.29 -4.74 1.28
C GLU A 54 -10.73 -4.17 -0.03
N THR A 55 -11.40 -4.41 -1.17
CA THR A 55 -10.98 -3.86 -2.47
C THR A 55 -11.03 -2.32 -2.47
N ASN A 56 -12.04 -1.73 -1.84
CA ASN A 56 -12.15 -0.29 -1.73
C ASN A 56 -11.06 0.29 -0.82
N GLN A 57 -10.78 -0.34 0.32
CA GLN A 57 -9.72 0.08 1.23
C GLN A 57 -8.35 0.02 0.56
N ILE A 58 -8.03 -1.09 -0.11
CA ILE A 58 -6.79 -1.23 -0.87
C ILE A 58 -6.66 -0.14 -1.94
N ARG A 59 -7.75 0.22 -2.64
CA ARG A 59 -7.72 1.33 -3.61
C ARG A 59 -7.44 2.68 -2.96
N LEU A 60 -8.02 2.94 -1.78
CA LEU A 60 -7.79 4.18 -1.04
C LEU A 60 -6.34 4.26 -0.56
N GLU A 61 -5.83 3.19 0.06
CA GLU A 61 -4.43 3.10 0.49
C GLU A 61 -3.46 3.30 -0.68
N MET A 62 -3.72 2.65 -1.83
CA MET A 62 -2.88 2.80 -3.02
C MET A 62 -2.94 4.22 -3.60
N SER A 63 -4.09 4.89 -3.51
CA SER A 63 -4.22 6.30 -3.89
C SER A 63 -3.43 7.21 -2.95
N SER A 64 -3.50 6.95 -1.63
CA SER A 64 -2.73 7.69 -0.63
C SER A 64 -1.22 7.54 -0.86
N LEU A 65 -0.74 6.30 -0.99
CA LEU A 65 0.67 6.01 -1.27
C LEU A 65 1.17 6.69 -2.55
N ARG A 66 0.32 6.77 -3.58
CA ARG A 66 0.66 7.47 -4.81
C ARG A 66 0.79 8.98 -4.61
N SER A 67 -0.05 9.56 -3.75
CA SER A 67 0.06 10.97 -3.36
C SER A 67 1.36 11.21 -2.59
N ASP A 68 1.62 10.42 -1.54
CA ASP A 68 2.82 10.53 -0.71
C ASP A 68 4.10 10.40 -1.56
N PHE A 69 4.10 9.48 -2.53
CA PHE A 69 5.22 9.32 -3.46
C PHE A 69 5.40 10.52 -4.40
N SER A 70 4.30 11.16 -4.82
CA SER A 70 4.36 12.37 -5.63
C SER A 70 4.97 13.53 -4.83
N ASP A 71 4.57 13.68 -3.58
CA ASP A 71 5.05 14.73 -2.68
C ASP A 71 6.54 14.52 -2.37
N LEU A 72 6.94 13.29 -2.02
CA LEU A 72 8.36 12.94 -1.83
C LEU A 72 9.21 13.20 -3.07
N ARG A 73 8.66 12.99 -4.27
CA ARG A 73 9.36 13.28 -5.53
C ARG A 73 9.55 14.77 -5.74
N ALA A 74 8.56 15.59 -5.37
CA ALA A 74 8.66 17.05 -5.42
C ALA A 74 9.71 17.54 -4.42
N ASP A 75 9.62 17.09 -3.16
CA ASP A 75 10.59 17.42 -2.11
C ASP A 75 12.01 17.06 -2.53
N PHE A 76 12.22 15.87 -3.12
CA PHE A 76 13.54 15.46 -3.58
C PHE A 76 14.06 16.33 -4.74
N ALA A 77 13.18 16.77 -5.64
CA ALA A 77 13.56 17.67 -6.72
C ALA A 77 13.97 19.06 -6.17
N ASP A 78 13.25 19.55 -5.18
CA ASP A 78 13.53 20.83 -4.52
C ASP A 78 14.85 20.77 -3.75
N HIS A 79 15.06 19.75 -2.91
CA HIS A 79 16.34 19.55 -2.20
C HIS A 79 17.52 19.44 -3.17
N ARG A 80 17.34 18.74 -4.30
CA ARG A 80 18.38 18.65 -5.33
C ARG A 80 18.70 20.01 -5.95
N SER A 81 17.67 20.85 -6.16
CA SER A 81 17.83 22.21 -6.68
C SER A 81 18.57 23.10 -5.68
N GLU A 82 18.18 23.04 -4.41
CA GLU A 82 18.79 23.77 -3.30
C GLU A 82 20.27 23.41 -3.16
N MET A 83 20.61 22.11 -3.08
CA MET A 83 22.00 21.65 -3.03
C MET A 83 22.83 22.15 -4.22
N LYS A 84 22.26 22.14 -5.43
CA LYS A 84 22.97 22.65 -6.62
C LYS A 84 23.23 24.15 -6.51
N SER A 85 22.27 24.90 -5.97
CA SER A 85 22.40 26.33 -5.72
C SER A 85 23.50 26.60 -4.69
N GLU A 86 23.45 25.94 -3.53
CA GLU A 86 24.46 26.08 -2.48
C GLU A 86 25.87 25.76 -2.99
N ILE A 87 26.04 24.69 -3.76
CA ILE A 87 27.32 24.34 -4.37
C ILE A 87 27.81 25.44 -5.32
N ALA A 88 26.92 26.02 -6.12
CA ALA A 88 27.27 27.12 -7.02
C ALA A 88 27.69 28.38 -6.25
N GLU A 89 27.01 28.70 -5.14
CA GLU A 89 27.37 29.80 -4.27
C GLU A 89 28.73 29.59 -3.59
N ILE A 90 29.01 28.38 -3.09
CA ILE A 90 30.31 28.02 -2.52
C ILE A 90 31.42 28.19 -3.56
N HIS A 91 31.23 27.69 -4.79
CA HIS A 91 32.21 27.88 -5.87
C HIS A 91 32.45 29.36 -6.18
N LYS A 92 31.41 30.18 -6.21
CA LYS A 92 31.52 31.63 -6.43
C LYS A 92 32.27 32.31 -5.28
N ALA A 93 31.99 31.93 -4.04
CA ALA A 93 32.67 32.44 -2.86
C ALA A 93 34.16 32.11 -2.91
N ILE A 94 34.52 30.86 -3.18
CA ILE A 94 35.92 30.42 -3.33
C ILE A 94 36.61 31.20 -4.45
N ALA A 95 36.01 31.29 -5.64
CA ALA A 95 36.60 32.02 -6.76
C ALA A 95 36.84 33.51 -6.42
N THR A 96 35.92 34.11 -5.69
CA THR A 96 36.04 35.51 -5.24
C THR A 96 37.16 35.65 -4.22
N GLN A 97 37.21 34.77 -3.20
CA GLN A 97 38.28 34.75 -2.20
C GLN A 97 39.65 34.56 -2.86
N THR A 98 39.79 33.60 -3.77
CA THR A 98 41.05 33.36 -4.51
C THR A 98 41.52 34.58 -5.28
N LYS A 99 40.61 35.31 -5.97
CA LYS A 99 40.95 36.56 -6.67
C LYS A 99 41.54 37.61 -5.73
N TRP A 100 40.91 37.83 -4.57
CA TRP A 100 41.39 38.80 -3.58
C TRP A 100 42.72 38.39 -2.95
N VAL A 101 42.91 37.09 -2.68
CA VAL A 101 44.17 36.55 -2.17
C VAL A 101 45.31 36.79 -3.17
N PHE A 102 45.11 36.51 -4.46
CA PHE A 102 46.13 36.79 -5.47
C PHE A 102 46.47 38.28 -5.57
N GLY A 103 45.47 39.16 -5.54
CA GLY A 103 45.69 40.60 -5.54
C GLY A 103 46.52 41.06 -4.33
N ALA A 104 46.20 40.55 -3.14
CA ALA A 104 46.94 40.85 -1.92
C ALA A 104 48.41 40.37 -1.99
N ILE A 105 48.65 39.15 -2.50
CA ILE A 105 50.00 38.61 -2.66
C ILE A 105 50.83 39.47 -3.62
N ILE A 106 50.28 39.82 -4.80
CA ILE A 106 50.97 40.67 -5.78
C ILE A 106 51.27 42.05 -5.17
N GLY A 107 50.32 42.63 -4.45
CA GLY A 107 50.50 43.92 -3.77
C GLY A 107 51.63 43.88 -2.74
N LEU A 108 51.70 42.83 -1.91
CA LEU A 108 52.78 42.65 -0.94
C LEU A 108 54.15 42.50 -1.61
N ILE A 109 54.25 41.71 -2.69
CA ILE A 109 55.50 41.57 -3.45
C ILE A 109 55.95 42.92 -4.03
N GLY A 110 55.02 43.68 -4.60
CA GLY A 110 55.31 45.01 -5.13
C GLY A 110 55.80 45.99 -4.07
N ALA A 111 55.15 46.03 -2.90
CA ALA A 111 55.57 46.86 -1.77
C ALA A 111 56.98 46.48 -1.28
N PHE A 112 57.27 45.18 -1.16
CA PHE A 112 58.57 44.69 -0.74
C PHE A 112 59.70 45.09 -1.71
N ALA A 113 59.45 45.04 -3.02
CA ALA A 113 60.42 45.47 -4.04
C ALA A 113 60.75 46.97 -3.96
N ILE A 114 59.79 47.82 -3.59
CA ILE A 114 60.01 49.26 -3.39
C ILE A 114 60.89 49.50 -2.16
N ILE A 115 60.62 48.79 -1.06
CA ILE A 115 61.39 48.92 0.19
C ILE A 115 62.86 48.53 -0.02
N ILE A 116 63.15 47.47 -0.78
CA ILE A 116 64.53 47.03 -1.05
C ILE A 116 65.31 48.00 -1.95
N LYS A 117 64.61 48.74 -2.82
CA LYS A 117 65.24 49.62 -3.82
C LYS A 117 65.60 51.01 -3.26
N PHE A 118 65.07 51.37 -2.08
CA PHE A 118 65.49 52.51 -1.28
C PHE A 118 66.64 52.12 -0.34
#